data_AF-R9IIP3-F1
#
_entry.id   AF-R9IIP3-F1
#
_cell.length_a   1.000
_cell.length_b   1.000
_cell.length_c   1.000
_cell.angle_alpha   90.00
_cell.angle_beta   90.00
_cell.angle_gamma   90.00
#
_symmetry.space_group_name_H-M   'P 1'
#
loop_
_entity.id
_entity.type
_entity.pdbx_description
1 polymer ?
#
loop_
_entity_poly.entity_id
_entity_poly.type
_entity_poly.pdbx_seq_one_letter_code
_entity_poly.pdbx_strand_id
1 'polypeptide(L)'
;MFIEKIKIPIVPEIMRIDTRTQAIDMQQIDNRRFMYNPDTGLLVLGRQYAVTSLMDSSHAGELAAAGVTKDYDAFVRGWVGAGGDYPVGVVHFAPSVDARNIELFDRAFDTLKMFADNGIMYGTVIRGFGKEWEQPVSAILTDMWQPAAKPSVRKQLKKQPAAKAVRQKTNHQQER
;
A
#
# COMPACT_ATOMS: atom_id res chain seq x y z
N MET A 1 20.30 -14.20 -10.66
CA MET A 1 19.61 -15.36 -10.07
C MET A 1 18.39 -14.80 -9.35
N PHE A 2 17.17 -15.13 -9.79
CA PHE A 2 15.97 -14.72 -9.07
C PHE A 2 15.78 -15.67 -7.89
N ILE A 3 15.94 -15.16 -6.67
CA ILE A 3 15.59 -15.90 -5.46
C ILE A 3 14.11 -15.67 -5.24
N GLU A 4 13.32 -16.75 -5.19
CA GLU A 4 11.92 -16.66 -4.81
C GLU A 4 11.83 -16.23 -3.33
N LYS A 5 11.16 -15.11 -3.07
CA LYS A 5 11.02 -14.58 -1.71
C LYS A 5 9.94 -15.36 -0.95
N ILE A 6 10.21 -15.65 0.32
CA ILE A 6 9.25 -16.28 1.22
C ILE A 6 8.17 -15.24 1.57
N LYS A 7 6.93 -15.49 1.17
CA LYS A 7 5.80 -14.65 1.58
C LYS A 7 5.47 -14.90 3.04
N ILE A 8 5.45 -13.85 3.85
CA ILE A 8 5.09 -13.91 5.26
C ILE A 8 3.78 -13.13 5.52
N PRO A 9 2.91 -13.60 6.43
CA PRO A 9 1.69 -12.88 6.79
C PRO A 9 2.01 -11.60 7.56
N ILE A 10 1.19 -10.56 7.37
CA ILE A 10 1.23 -9.37 8.22
C ILE A 10 0.55 -9.67 9.55
N VAL A 11 1.25 -9.41 10.65
CA VAL A 11 0.75 -9.55 12.04
C VAL A 11 0.77 -8.18 12.74
N PRO A 12 -0.10 -7.92 13.73
CA PRO A 12 -0.23 -6.59 14.33
C PRO A 12 0.97 -6.17 15.19
N GLU A 13 1.79 -7.10 15.67
CA GLU A 13 3.00 -6.84 16.45
C GLU A 13 4.14 -6.28 15.58
N ILE A 14 5.18 -5.75 16.22
CA ILE A 14 6.39 -5.28 15.51
C ILE A 14 6.97 -6.43 14.68
N MET A 15 7.25 -6.15 13.40
CA MET A 15 7.84 -7.11 12.48
C MET A 15 9.22 -6.65 12.03
N ARG A 16 10.16 -7.59 11.94
CA ARG A 16 11.44 -7.43 11.23
C ARG A 16 11.42 -8.31 10.01
N ILE A 17 11.70 -7.70 8.87
CA ILE A 17 11.52 -8.34 7.56
C ILE A 17 12.81 -8.11 6.78
N ASP A 18 13.47 -9.20 6.40
CA ASP A 18 14.55 -9.15 5.43
C ASP A 18 13.94 -9.16 4.02
N THR A 19 13.79 -7.98 3.42
CA THR A 19 13.14 -7.82 2.12
C THR A 19 13.91 -8.42 0.94
N ARG A 20 15.14 -8.92 1.18
CA ARG A 20 15.93 -9.67 0.19
C ARG A 20 15.47 -11.11 0.06
N THR A 21 14.98 -11.69 1.15
CA THR A 21 14.57 -13.10 1.24
C THR A 21 13.08 -13.28 1.53
N GLN A 22 12.42 -12.24 2.02
CA GLN A 22 11.01 -12.25 2.43
C GLN A 22 10.21 -11.21 1.65
N ALA A 23 8.94 -11.51 1.42
CA ALA A 23 7.97 -10.60 0.80
C ALA A 23 6.73 -10.49 1.68
N ILE A 24 6.09 -9.33 1.62
CA ILE A 24 4.82 -9.03 2.26
C ILE A 24 3.81 -8.54 1.23
N ASP A 25 2.55 -8.52 1.63
CA ASP A 25 1.48 -7.85 0.90
C ASP A 25 1.11 -6.56 1.63
N MET A 26 1.53 -5.42 1.09
CA MET A 26 1.29 -4.10 1.66
C MET A 26 -0.22 -3.80 1.81
N GLN A 27 -1.08 -4.39 0.98
CA GLN A 27 -2.53 -4.18 1.07
C GLN A 27 -3.15 -4.75 2.36
N GLN A 28 -2.41 -5.57 3.11
CA GLN A 28 -2.84 -6.10 4.41
C GLN A 28 -2.45 -5.18 5.58
N ILE A 29 -1.72 -4.10 5.31
CA ILE A 29 -1.34 -3.12 6.32
C ILE A 29 -2.43 -2.06 6.38
N ASP A 30 -3.04 -1.85 7.54
CA ASP A 30 -4.06 -0.80 7.70
C ASP A 30 -3.40 0.55 8.03
N ASN A 31 -2.52 0.61 9.03
CA ASN A 31 -1.82 1.84 9.41
C ASN A 31 -0.64 1.54 10.36
N ARG A 32 0.59 1.59 9.84
CA ARG A 32 1.80 1.25 10.58
C ARG A 32 2.91 2.24 10.31
N ARG A 33 3.77 2.46 11.31
CA ARG A 33 5.08 3.07 11.04
C ARG A 33 5.94 2.08 10.26
N PHE A 34 6.71 2.59 9.32
CA PHE A 34 7.78 1.82 8.70
C PHE A 34 9.13 2.49 8.96
N MET A 35 10.16 1.65 9.03
CA MET A 35 11.56 2.03 9.04
C MET A 35 12.30 1.06 8.12
N TYR A 36 12.82 1.55 7.01
CA TYR A 36 13.52 0.74 6.00
C TYR A 36 14.97 1.19 5.85
N ASN A 37 15.88 0.22 5.89
CA ASN A 37 17.29 0.45 5.58
C ASN A 37 17.61 -0.19 4.21
N PRO A 38 17.75 0.63 3.14
CA PRO A 38 17.99 0.13 1.78
C PRO A 38 19.33 -0.61 1.64
N ASP A 39 20.35 -0.22 2.41
CA ASP A 39 21.70 -0.83 2.33
C ASP A 39 21.70 -2.28 2.84
N THR A 40 20.80 -2.61 3.76
CA THR A 40 20.70 -3.94 4.37
C THR A 40 19.49 -4.74 3.87
N GLY A 41 18.47 -4.07 3.35
CA GLY A 41 17.18 -4.69 3.03
C GLY A 41 16.29 -4.92 4.24
N LEU A 42 16.65 -4.42 5.43
CA LEU A 42 15.84 -4.58 6.64
C LEU A 42 14.67 -3.59 6.64
N LEU A 43 13.46 -4.13 6.61
CA LEU A 43 12.23 -3.40 6.90
C LEU A 43 11.77 -3.74 8.33
N VAL A 44 11.52 -2.70 9.12
CA VAL A 44 10.81 -2.80 10.38
C VAL A 44 9.42 -2.18 10.20
N LEU A 45 8.39 -2.95 10.50
CA LEU A 45 7.04 -2.43 10.64
C LEU A 45 6.74 -2.27 12.14
N GLY A 46 6.46 -1.04 12.56
CA GLY A 46 5.95 -0.72 13.90
C GLY A 46 4.59 -1.37 14.15
N ARG A 47 4.02 -1.34 15.35
CA ARG A 47 2.72 -1.99 15.63
C ARG A 47 1.59 -1.43 14.75
N GLN A 48 0.59 -2.26 14.48
CA GLN A 48 -0.66 -1.81 13.88
C GLN A 48 -1.30 -0.74 14.77
N TYR A 49 -1.43 0.48 14.24
CA TYR A 49 -2.08 1.55 14.96
C TYR A 49 -3.58 1.30 15.00
N ALA A 50 -4.15 1.31 16.20
CA ALA A 50 -5.58 1.34 16.42
C ALA A 50 -5.92 2.66 17.13
N VAL A 51 -7.03 3.30 16.76
CA VAL A 51 -7.46 4.60 17.33
C VAL A 51 -7.60 4.57 18.86
N THR A 52 -7.79 3.38 19.45
CA THR A 52 -7.87 3.15 20.90
C THR A 52 -6.54 2.78 21.56
N SER A 53 -5.45 2.76 20.80
CA SER A 53 -4.13 2.38 21.31
C SER A 53 -3.52 3.51 22.14
N LEU A 54 -3.48 3.32 23.46
CA LEU A 54 -2.78 4.17 24.42
C LEU A 54 -1.24 4.04 24.36
N MET A 55 -0.71 3.32 23.37
CA MET A 55 0.73 3.15 23.21
C MET A 55 1.31 4.36 22.48
N ASP A 56 1.83 5.31 23.26
CA ASP A 56 2.75 6.35 22.81
C ASP A 56 4.03 5.70 22.28
N SER A 57 4.02 5.35 20.99
CA SER A 57 5.15 4.76 20.30
C SER A 57 5.75 5.74 19.30
N SER A 58 7.04 5.62 19.03
CA SER A 58 7.79 6.45 18.08
C SER A 58 8.60 5.55 17.16
N HIS A 59 9.03 6.06 15.99
CA HIS A 59 9.90 5.29 15.09
C HIS A 59 11.14 4.75 15.81
N ALA A 60 11.76 5.56 16.68
CA ALA A 60 12.92 5.15 17.46
C ALA A 60 12.57 4.06 18.50
N GLY A 61 11.45 4.22 19.21
CA GLY A 61 10.98 3.23 20.18
C GLY A 61 10.65 1.88 19.54
N GLU A 62 10.06 1.88 18.34
CA GLU A 62 9.74 0.66 17.60
C GLU A 62 10.96 0.01 16.97
N LEU A 63 11.95 0.79 16.50
CA LEU A 63 13.26 0.26 16.09
C LEU A 63 13.99 -0.41 17.28
N ALA A 64 14.02 0.26 18.43
CA ALA A 64 14.64 -0.29 19.64
C ALA A 64 13.95 -1.56 20.12
N ALA A 65 12.61 -1.59 20.11
CA ALA A 65 11.82 -2.78 20.45
C ALA A 65 11.97 -3.91 19.42
N ALA A 66 12.28 -3.58 18.16
CA ALA A 66 12.70 -4.57 17.18
C ALA A 66 14.11 -5.12 17.51
N GLY A 67 14.91 -4.44 18.33
CA GLY A 67 16.31 -4.81 18.60
C GLY A 67 17.30 -4.15 17.64
N VAL A 68 16.94 -3.00 17.06
CA VAL A 68 17.86 -2.10 16.35
C VAL A 68 18.19 -0.96 17.30
N THR A 69 19.39 -1.00 17.88
CA THR A 69 19.81 -0.06 18.94
C THR A 69 20.83 0.97 18.48
N LYS A 70 21.28 0.91 17.23
CA LYS A 70 22.27 1.80 16.61
C LYS A 70 21.93 2.08 15.15
N ASP A 71 22.62 3.05 14.56
CA ASP A 71 22.54 3.39 13.13
C ASP A 71 21.12 3.80 12.67
N TYR A 72 20.37 4.48 13.54
CA TYR A 72 18.99 4.91 13.29
C TYR A 72 18.85 5.79 12.05
N ASP A 73 19.85 6.63 11.77
CA ASP A 73 19.85 7.54 10.62
C ASP A 73 19.99 6.82 9.28
N ALA A 74 20.39 5.53 9.27
CA ALA A 74 20.38 4.70 8.08
C ALA A 74 18.95 4.28 7.67
N PHE A 75 17.93 4.54 8.50
CA PHE A 75 16.55 4.16 8.19
C PHE A 75 15.76 5.33 7.60
N VAL A 76 15.26 5.12 6.38
CA VAL A 76 14.16 5.90 5.83
C VAL A 76 12.88 5.49 6.57
N ARG A 77 12.07 6.46 6.96
CA ARG A 77 10.97 6.22 7.90
C ARG A 77 9.72 7.00 7.55
N GLY A 78 8.59 6.48 8.00
CA GLY A 78 7.30 7.04 7.66
C GLY A 78 6.13 6.21 8.16
N TRP A 79 5.01 6.37 7.50
CA TRP A 79 3.77 5.63 7.71
C TRP A 79 3.36 4.92 6.42
N VAL A 80 2.75 3.75 6.56
CA VAL A 80 2.27 2.93 5.44
C VAL A 80 0.96 2.26 5.84
N GLY A 81 0.04 2.16 4.89
CA GLY A 81 -1.21 1.44 5.08
C GLY A 81 -2.21 1.66 3.96
N ALA A 82 -3.34 0.95 4.02
CA ALA A 82 -4.44 1.02 3.09
C ALA A 82 -5.78 0.99 3.83
N GLY A 83 -6.64 1.97 3.54
CA GLY A 83 -7.90 2.18 4.24
C GLY A 83 -8.26 3.65 4.38
N GLY A 84 -9.44 3.93 4.92
CA GLY A 84 -9.92 5.30 5.14
C GLY A 84 -9.88 6.16 3.87
N ASP A 85 -9.22 7.32 3.97
CA ASP A 85 -9.05 8.28 2.86
C ASP A 85 -8.11 7.76 1.75
N TYR A 86 -7.35 6.70 2.02
CA TYR A 86 -6.41 6.08 1.07
C TYR A 86 -6.79 4.62 0.77
N PRO A 87 -7.92 4.36 0.08
CA PRO A 87 -8.41 3.01 -0.18
C PRO A 87 -7.50 2.16 -1.08
N VAL A 88 -6.59 2.79 -1.84
CA VAL A 88 -5.58 2.12 -2.68
C VAL A 88 -4.21 2.03 -1.96
N GLY A 89 -4.11 2.64 -0.78
CA GLY A 89 -2.89 2.69 0.02
C GLY A 89 -2.19 4.04 -0.01
N VAL A 90 -1.37 4.25 1.00
CA VAL A 90 -0.48 5.40 1.18
C VAL A 90 0.89 4.96 1.68
N VAL A 91 1.95 5.63 1.19
CA VAL A 91 3.27 5.66 1.80
C VAL A 91 3.59 7.11 2.11
N HIS A 92 3.74 7.45 3.38
CA HIS A 92 3.98 8.80 3.85
C HIS A 92 5.34 8.90 4.53
N PHE A 93 6.30 9.60 3.92
CA PHE A 93 7.61 9.83 4.53
C PHE A 93 7.52 10.87 5.66
N ALA A 94 8.04 10.51 6.83
CA ALA A 94 8.03 11.35 8.02
C ALA A 94 9.38 11.23 8.76
N PRO A 95 10.30 12.21 8.60
CA PRO A 95 10.12 13.50 7.94
C PRO A 95 9.97 13.40 6.42
N SER A 96 9.41 14.44 5.81
CA SER A 96 9.35 14.55 4.34
C SER A 96 10.75 14.61 3.73
N VAL A 97 10.88 14.01 2.56
CA VAL A 97 12.14 13.85 1.82
C VAL A 97 12.22 14.92 0.73
N ASP A 98 13.12 15.87 0.91
CA ASP A 98 13.35 16.96 -0.05
C ASP A 98 14.21 16.48 -1.23
N ALA A 99 13.80 16.81 -2.46
CA ALA A 99 14.55 16.48 -3.68
C ALA A 99 15.95 17.11 -3.76
N ARG A 100 16.25 18.10 -2.91
CA ARG A 100 17.59 18.71 -2.79
C ARG A 100 18.55 17.89 -1.94
N ASN A 101 18.04 17.02 -1.06
CA ASN A 101 18.85 16.08 -0.31
C ASN A 101 18.97 14.78 -1.12
N ILE A 102 19.92 14.76 -2.06
CA ILE A 102 20.08 13.68 -3.04
C ILE A 102 20.25 12.32 -2.37
N GLU A 103 21.07 12.23 -1.32
CA GLU A 103 21.32 10.98 -0.61
C GLU A 103 20.04 10.41 0.02
N LEU A 104 19.29 11.23 0.77
CA LEU A 104 18.04 10.78 1.38
C LEU A 104 16.97 10.49 0.31
N PHE A 105 16.96 11.27 -0.78
CA PHE A 105 16.04 11.09 -1.90
C PHE A 105 16.24 9.73 -2.58
N ASP A 106 17.48 9.37 -2.89
CA ASP A 106 17.80 8.08 -3.53
C ASP A 106 17.42 6.91 -2.61
N ARG A 107 17.75 7.00 -1.31
CA ARG A 107 17.36 6.00 -0.31
C ARG A 107 15.83 5.84 -0.20
N ALA A 108 15.10 6.96 -0.24
CA ALA A 108 13.64 6.96 -0.21
C ALA A 108 13.04 6.42 -1.51
N PHE A 109 13.67 6.68 -2.66
CA PHE A 109 13.28 6.10 -3.94
C PHE A 109 13.44 4.58 -3.94
N ASP A 110 14.54 4.06 -3.39
CA ASP A 110 14.72 2.61 -3.23
C ASP A 110 13.73 2.01 -2.22
N THR A 111 13.31 2.77 -1.22
CA THR A 111 12.19 2.38 -0.33
C THR A 111 10.89 2.22 -1.11
N LEU A 112 10.59 3.12 -2.06
CA LEU A 112 9.41 2.99 -2.92
C LEU A 112 9.47 1.77 -3.82
N LYS A 113 10.64 1.47 -4.40
CA LYS A 113 10.83 0.22 -5.18
C LYS A 113 10.60 -1.01 -4.32
N MET A 114 11.13 -1.02 -3.10
CA MET A 114 10.87 -2.11 -2.16
C MET A 114 9.38 -2.27 -1.92
N PHE A 115 8.63 -1.19 -1.70
CA PHE A 115 7.18 -1.28 -1.55
C PHE A 115 6.47 -1.74 -2.84
N ALA A 116 6.94 -1.33 -4.03
CA ALA A 116 6.46 -1.80 -5.33
C ALA A 116 6.59 -3.34 -5.45
N ASP A 117 7.74 -3.89 -5.06
CA ASP A 117 7.97 -5.33 -5.00
C ASP A 117 7.11 -6.06 -3.95
N ASN A 118 6.49 -5.31 -3.04
CA ASN A 118 5.69 -5.81 -1.91
C ASN A 118 4.21 -5.39 -2.00
N GLY A 119 3.71 -5.11 -3.21
CA GLY A 119 2.27 -5.05 -3.46
C GLY A 119 1.60 -3.69 -3.24
N ILE A 120 2.33 -2.57 -3.26
CA ILE A 120 1.66 -1.28 -3.50
C ILE A 120 1.08 -1.26 -4.91
N MET A 121 -0.07 -0.59 -5.06
CA MET A 121 -0.80 -0.53 -6.31
C MET A 121 -0.44 0.72 -7.09
N TYR A 122 -0.69 0.73 -8.41
CA TYR A 122 -0.42 1.85 -9.32
C TYR A 122 -0.90 3.23 -8.80
N GLY A 123 -2.03 3.25 -8.08
CA GLY A 123 -2.65 4.44 -7.51
C GLY A 123 -2.33 4.71 -6.05
N THR A 124 -1.42 3.95 -5.42
CA THR A 124 -1.00 4.20 -4.04
C THR A 124 -0.42 5.62 -3.94
N VAL A 125 -0.88 6.39 -2.95
CA VAL A 125 -0.47 7.79 -2.77
C VAL A 125 0.88 7.83 -2.05
N ILE A 126 1.81 8.62 -2.58
CA ILE A 126 3.08 8.92 -1.96
C ILE A 126 3.02 10.34 -1.38
N ARG A 127 3.28 10.46 -0.07
CA ARG A 127 3.27 11.75 0.64
C ARG A 127 4.64 12.14 1.14
N GLY A 128 4.95 13.43 1.03
CA GLY A 128 6.19 13.99 1.55
C GLY A 128 7.44 13.47 0.81
N PHE A 129 7.34 13.23 -0.50
CA PHE A 129 8.46 12.80 -1.34
C PHE A 129 8.69 13.77 -2.49
N GLY A 130 9.87 14.39 -2.50
CA GLY A 130 10.26 15.35 -3.53
C GLY A 130 9.57 16.71 -3.34
N LYS A 131 9.06 17.27 -4.44
CA LYS A 131 8.46 18.61 -4.45
C LYS A 131 6.96 18.62 -4.14
N GLU A 132 6.27 17.56 -4.56
CA GLU A 132 4.82 17.45 -4.40
C GLU A 132 4.47 16.89 -3.03
N TRP A 133 3.45 17.47 -2.39
CA TRP A 133 2.98 16.97 -1.10
C TRP A 133 2.36 15.58 -1.21
N GLU A 134 1.50 15.37 -2.21
CA GLU A 134 0.92 14.08 -2.55
C GLU A 134 1.00 13.85 -4.06
N GLN A 135 1.35 12.64 -4.46
CA GLN A 135 1.34 12.20 -5.86
C GLN A 135 1.15 10.68 -5.93
N PRO A 136 0.53 10.12 -6.98
CA PRO A 136 0.43 8.67 -7.11
C PRO A 136 1.82 8.07 -7.36
N VAL A 137 2.06 6.85 -6.87
CA VAL A 137 3.35 6.18 -7.04
C VAL A 137 3.75 6.03 -8.51
N SER A 138 2.76 5.89 -9.40
CA SER A 138 2.96 5.83 -10.85
C SER A 138 3.50 7.11 -11.50
N ALA A 139 3.41 8.26 -10.83
CA ALA A 139 4.08 9.47 -11.28
C ALA A 139 5.60 9.42 -11.01
N ILE A 140 6.03 8.57 -10.07
CA ILE A 140 7.42 8.40 -9.65
C ILE A 140 8.03 7.14 -10.31
N LEU A 141 7.34 6.01 -10.21
CA LEU A 141 7.73 4.71 -10.77
C LEU A 141 6.97 4.47 -12.10
N THR A 142 7.49 5.08 -13.17
CA THR A 142 6.81 5.12 -14.48
C THR A 142 6.68 3.77 -15.18
N ASP A 143 7.44 2.77 -14.75
CA ASP A 143 7.40 1.39 -15.24
C ASP A 143 6.33 0.53 -14.55
N MET A 144 5.64 1.04 -13.52
CA MET A 144 4.54 0.33 -12.88
C MET A 144 3.36 0.15 -13.85
N TRP A 145 2.98 -1.11 -14.07
CA TRP A 145 1.85 -1.46 -14.93
C TRP A 145 0.52 -0.99 -14.34
N GLN A 146 -0.28 -0.26 -15.13
CA GLN A 146 -1.68 -0.01 -14.81
C GLN A 146 -2.49 -1.30 -14.98
N PRO A 147 -3.22 -1.78 -13.95
CA PRO A 147 -4.22 -2.80 -14.17
C PRO A 147 -5.24 -2.28 -15.18
N ALA A 148 -5.46 -3.01 -16.28
CA ALA A 148 -6.46 -2.63 -17.27
C ALA A 148 -7.79 -2.33 -16.56
N ALA A 149 -8.33 -1.13 -16.78
CA ALA A 149 -9.59 -0.71 -16.17
C ALA A 149 -10.67 -1.73 -16.55
N LYS A 150 -11.07 -2.59 -15.61
CA LYS A 150 -12.21 -3.49 -15.80
C LYS A 150 -13.41 -2.59 -16.11
N PRO A 151 -14.09 -2.76 -17.26
CA PRO A 151 -15.21 -1.91 -17.60
C PRO A 151 -16.23 -1.98 -16.47
N SER A 152 -16.61 -0.82 -15.95
CA SER A 152 -17.63 -0.71 -14.90
C SER A 152 -18.86 -1.55 -15.29
N VAL A 153 -19.33 -2.41 -14.39
CA VAL A 153 -20.58 -3.17 -14.53
C VAL A 153 -21.74 -2.24 -14.92
N ARG A 154 -21.71 -0.98 -14.47
CA ARG A 154 -22.69 0.06 -14.81
C ARG A 154 -22.62 0.50 -16.28
N LYS A 155 -21.44 0.49 -16.90
CA LYS A 155 -21.27 0.74 -18.36
C LYS A 155 -21.70 -0.48 -19.18
N GLN A 156 -21.55 -1.70 -18.66
CA GLN A 156 -22.02 -2.92 -19.33
C GLN A 156 -23.55 -3.06 -19.26
N LEU A 157 -24.17 -2.75 -18.12
CA LEU A 157 -25.63 -2.76 -17.96
C LEU A 157 -26.34 -1.72 -18.85
N LYS A 158 -25.69 -0.58 -19.14
CA LYS A 158 -26.20 0.42 -20.10
C LYS A 158 -26.14 -0.02 -21.57
N LYS A 159 -25.41 -1.09 -21.90
CA LYS A 159 -25.30 -1.63 -23.28
C LYS A 159 -26.27 -2.77 -23.58
N GLN A 160 -27.03 -3.26 -22.59
CA GLN A 160 -28.10 -4.23 -22.86
C GLN A 160 -29.37 -3.50 -23.32
N PRO A 161 -29.94 -3.82 -24.50
CA PRO A 161 -31.25 -3.32 -24.87
C PRO A 161 -32.27 -3.85 -23.85
N ALA A 162 -33.12 -2.96 -23.31
CA ALA A 162 -34.19 -3.35 -22.42
C ALA A 162 -35.05 -4.43 -23.08
N ALA A 163 -35.04 -5.64 -22.52
CA ALA A 163 -35.92 -6.72 -22.95
C ALA A 163 -37.37 -6.24 -22.77
N LYS A 164 -38.11 -6.13 -23.89
CA LYS A 164 -39.52 -5.77 -23.88
C LYS A 164 -40.28 -6.79 -23.04
N ALA A 165 -40.92 -6.32 -21.97
CA ALA A 165 -41.84 -7.12 -21.18
C ALA A 165 -43.04 -7.53 -22.04
N VAL A 166 -43.09 -8.81 -22.43
CA VAL A 166 -44.28 -9.40 -23.05
C VAL A 166 -45.26 -9.72 -21.93
N ARG A 167 -46.33 -8.93 -21.86
CA ARG A 167 -47.45 -9.11 -20.94
C ARG A 167 -48.33 -10.26 -21.44
N GLN A 168 -48.22 -11.45 -20.86
CA GLN A 168 -49.14 -12.55 -21.13
C GLN A 168 -50.52 -12.22 -20.54
N LYS A 169 -51.54 -12.11 -21.39
CA LYS A 169 -52.95 -12.13 -20.98
C LYS A 169 -53.39 -13.58 -20.87
N THR A 170 -53.81 -14.01 -19.68
CA THR A 170 -54.52 -15.27 -19.48
C THR A 170 -56.01 -15.06 -19.72
N ASN A 171 -56.54 -15.65 -20.79
CA ASN A 171 -57.98 -15.82 -20.98
C ASN A 171 -58.42 -17.07 -20.20
N HIS A 172 -59.28 -16.90 -19.20
CA HIS A 172 -60.05 -18.00 -18.65
C HIS A 172 -61.47 -17.92 -19.20
N GLN A 173 -61.72 -18.70 -20.25
CA GLN A 173 -63.05 -19.18 -20.62
C GLN A 173 -63.11 -20.66 -20.26
N GLN A 174 -64.06 -21.04 -19.42
CA GLN A 174 -64.64 -22.39 -19.41
C GLN A 174 -66.14 -22.24 -19.12
N GLU A 175 -66.94 -22.49 -20.15
CA GLU A 175 -68.36 -22.82 -20.06
C GLU A 175 -68.50 -24.31 -19.67
N ARG A 176 -69.20 -24.59 -18.58
CA ARG A 176 -70.50 -25.29 -18.52
C ARG A 176 -70.80 -25.74 -17.10
#